data_AF-A0A2G6ASI9-F1
#
_entry.id   AF-A0A2G6ASI9-F1
#
_cell.length_a   1.000
_cell.length_b   1.000
_cell.length_c   1.000
_cell.angle_alpha   90.00
_cell.angle_beta   90.00
_cell.angle_gamma   90.00
#
_symmetry.space_group_name_H-M   'P 1'
#
loop_
_entity.id
_entity.type
_entity.pdbx_description
1 polymer ?
#
loop_
_entity_poly.entity_id
_entity_poly.type
_entity_poly.pdbx_seq_one_letter_code
_entity_poly.pdbx_strand_id
1 'polypeptide(L)'
;MILYLAGTSDARALAVHLQGLGYSLIATVVTESAAESLKANHIKYHVGRLTKDDMVALIQKHEMTCVVDASHPYAEEASKTAMEAAKACGIPYIRYERPKEKFVSPLITEVESYEDAARLAQTHKGTIMLTTGSKTLEVFANYLLRDEIRLICRMLPNVGNMEKCDKLGIKQKNIIAMQGPFSESLNKSLCEQYDVTLMITKESGQVGSVDEKITAALELKIPVILIKRPKLQYENLCTSFEKVTQLLGGFIREKSKHEL
;
A
#
# COMPACT_ATOMS: atom_id res chain seq x y z
N MET A 1 21.54 -4.09 13.23
CA MET A 1 21.02 -3.35 12.04
C MET A 1 19.56 -3.77 11.80
N ILE A 2 18.72 -2.95 11.17
CA ILE A 2 17.30 -3.24 10.93
C ILE A 2 17.05 -3.52 9.43
N LEU A 3 16.34 -4.61 9.12
CA LEU A 3 15.69 -4.78 7.81
C LEU A 3 14.40 -3.98 7.80
N TYR A 4 14.27 -3.01 6.89
CA TYR A 4 13.15 -2.08 6.89
C TYR A 4 12.33 -2.21 5.61
N LEU A 5 11.08 -2.64 5.67
CA LEU A 5 10.21 -2.67 4.48
C LEU A 5 9.52 -1.31 4.33
N ALA A 6 9.71 -0.68 3.18
CA ALA A 6 9.17 0.64 2.87
C ALA A 6 8.20 0.61 1.68
N GLY A 7 7.68 1.77 1.30
CA GLY A 7 6.77 1.92 0.16
C GLY A 7 5.61 2.88 0.38
N THR A 8 5.54 3.51 1.55
CA THR A 8 4.56 4.55 1.89
C THR A 8 5.28 5.84 2.32
N SER A 9 4.57 6.96 2.38
CA SER A 9 5.07 8.19 3.02
C SER A 9 5.42 7.95 4.49
N ASP A 10 4.60 7.18 5.18
CA ASP A 10 4.73 6.92 6.61
C ASP A 10 5.97 6.08 6.89
N ALA A 11 6.29 5.11 6.01
CA ALA A 11 7.52 4.35 6.08
C ALA A 11 8.76 5.26 5.97
N ARG A 12 8.71 6.28 5.11
CA ARG A 12 9.83 7.22 5.01
C ARG A 12 9.97 8.06 6.27
N ALA A 13 8.86 8.60 6.77
CA ALA A 13 8.86 9.39 8.00
C ALA A 13 9.36 8.58 9.20
N LEU A 14 8.94 7.32 9.33
CA LEU A 14 9.42 6.41 10.36
C LEU A 14 10.90 6.07 10.19
N ALA A 15 11.37 5.81 8.96
CA ALA A 15 12.79 5.56 8.72
C ALA A 15 13.68 6.75 9.11
N VAL A 16 13.27 7.97 8.77
CA VAL A 16 13.96 9.21 9.19
C VAL A 16 13.95 9.35 10.71
N HIS A 17 12.80 9.10 11.35
CA HIS A 17 12.68 9.14 12.80
C HIS A 17 13.63 8.14 13.49
N LEU A 18 13.67 6.89 13.01
CA LEU A 18 14.57 5.86 13.53
C LEU A 18 16.05 6.21 13.34
N GLN A 19 16.42 6.76 12.17
CA GLN A 19 17.79 7.21 11.92
C GLN A 19 18.19 8.36 12.86
N GLY A 20 17.28 9.31 13.12
CA GLY A 20 17.49 10.39 14.08
C GLY A 20 17.70 9.92 15.53
N LEU A 21 17.17 8.74 15.87
CA LEU A 21 17.40 8.07 17.15
C LEU A 21 18.67 7.18 17.17
N GLY A 22 19.44 7.16 16.08
CA GLY A 22 20.70 6.40 15.97
C GLY A 22 20.54 4.96 15.47
N TYR A 23 19.35 4.52 15.06
CA TYR A 23 19.16 3.18 14.51
C TYR A 23 19.74 3.08 13.09
N SER A 24 20.57 2.07 12.85
CA SER A 24 21.04 1.71 11.51
C SER A 24 20.03 0.78 10.81
N LEU A 25 19.55 1.18 9.63
CA LEU A 25 18.57 0.42 8.84
C LEU A 25 18.93 0.35 7.36
N ILE A 26 18.48 -0.71 6.69
CA ILE A 26 18.47 -0.85 5.24
C ILE A 26 17.02 -1.02 4.79
N ALA A 27 16.53 -0.04 4.04
CA ALA A 27 15.18 -0.03 3.50
C ALA A 27 15.06 -0.90 2.24
N THR A 28 13.90 -1.50 2.01
CA THR A 28 13.60 -2.28 0.80
C THR A 28 12.36 -1.70 0.12
N VAL A 29 12.45 -1.46 -1.18
CA VAL A 29 11.37 -0.92 -2.01
C VAL A 29 11.31 -1.64 -3.35
N VAL A 30 10.13 -1.67 -3.96
CA VAL A 30 9.90 -2.41 -5.22
C VAL A 30 10.03 -1.55 -6.49
N THR A 31 10.16 -0.23 -6.35
CA THR A 31 10.23 0.71 -7.49
C THR A 31 11.31 1.76 -7.28
N GLU A 32 11.96 2.18 -8.36
CA GLU A 32 12.96 3.26 -8.34
C GLU A 32 12.41 4.59 -7.80
N SER A 33 11.20 4.98 -8.20
CA SER A 33 10.59 6.23 -7.68
C SER A 33 10.43 6.23 -6.15
N ALA A 34 10.17 5.07 -5.54
CA ALA A 34 10.15 4.96 -4.08
C ALA A 34 11.56 5.05 -3.47
N ALA A 35 12.58 4.62 -4.19
CA ALA A 35 13.98 4.68 -3.79
C ALA A 35 14.53 6.11 -3.79
N GLU A 36 14.13 6.94 -4.77
CA GLU A 36 14.53 8.36 -4.85
C GLU A 36 14.20 9.11 -3.55
N SER A 37 13.01 8.87 -2.99
CA SER A 37 12.59 9.51 -1.74
C SER A 37 13.40 9.04 -0.53
N LEU A 38 13.90 7.80 -0.53
CA LEU A 38 14.79 7.28 0.51
C LEU A 38 16.20 7.85 0.36
N LYS A 39 16.69 7.92 -0.87
CA LYS A 39 17.99 8.50 -1.23
C LYS A 39 18.09 9.97 -0.80
N ALA A 40 17.04 10.76 -1.02
CA ALA A 40 16.96 12.16 -0.60
C ALA A 40 17.12 12.35 0.92
N ASN A 41 16.80 11.32 1.71
CA ASN A 41 16.93 11.30 3.16
C ASN A 41 18.17 10.52 3.64
N HIS A 42 19.11 10.18 2.74
CA HIS A 42 20.33 9.42 3.06
C HIS A 42 20.08 8.07 3.73
N ILE A 43 18.93 7.44 3.43
CA ILE A 43 18.58 6.11 3.92
C ILE A 43 19.19 5.07 2.98
N LYS A 44 19.93 4.09 3.50
CA LYS A 44 20.42 2.94 2.70
C LYS A 44 19.23 2.12 2.21
N TYR A 45 19.23 1.72 0.94
CA TYR A 45 18.11 0.98 0.37
C TYR A 45 18.52 -0.14 -0.60
N HIS A 46 17.58 -1.05 -0.83
CA HIS A 46 17.61 -2.05 -1.90
C HIS A 46 16.35 -1.89 -2.77
N VAL A 47 16.53 -1.90 -4.09
CA VAL A 47 15.41 -1.85 -5.05
C VAL A 47 15.18 -3.24 -5.64
N GLY A 48 13.92 -3.67 -5.62
CA GLY A 48 13.50 -4.95 -6.18
C GLY A 48 12.63 -5.72 -5.21
N ARG A 49 11.92 -6.72 -5.73
CA ARG A 49 11.21 -7.68 -4.89
C ARG A 49 12.24 -8.63 -4.29
N LEU A 50 12.13 -8.84 -2.98
CA LEU A 50 12.93 -9.82 -2.26
C LEU A 50 12.05 -11.02 -1.96
N THR A 51 12.55 -12.20 -2.29
CA THR A 51 11.98 -13.46 -1.80
C THR A 51 12.33 -13.64 -0.33
N LYS A 52 11.74 -14.66 0.30
CA LYS A 52 12.10 -15.07 1.67
C LYS A 52 13.61 -15.32 1.79
N ASP A 53 14.19 -16.06 0.84
CA ASP A 53 15.59 -16.44 0.88
C ASP A 53 16.50 -15.22 0.68
N ASP A 54 16.11 -14.27 -0.18
CA ASP A 54 16.84 -13.00 -0.32
C ASP A 54 16.82 -12.19 0.99
N MET A 55 15.67 -12.12 1.67
CA MET A 55 15.55 -11.45 2.97
C MET A 55 16.40 -12.14 4.05
N VAL A 56 16.39 -13.48 4.11
CA VAL A 56 17.24 -14.26 5.03
C VAL A 56 18.72 -13.98 4.76
N ALA A 57 19.14 -14.02 3.49
CA ALA A 57 20.52 -13.73 3.12
C ALA A 57 20.94 -12.30 3.51
N LEU A 58 20.07 -11.32 3.31
CA LEU A 58 20.31 -9.94 3.75
C LEU A 58 20.41 -9.83 5.27
N ILE A 59 19.51 -10.47 6.00
CA ILE A 59 19.50 -10.48 7.47
C ILE A 59 20.83 -11.05 8.00
N GLN A 60 21.27 -12.18 7.47
CA GLN A 60 22.50 -12.85 7.90
C GLN A 60 23.74 -12.04 7.51
N LYS A 61 23.83 -11.59 6.25
CA LYS A 61 24.97 -10.81 5.73
C LYS A 61 25.23 -9.53 6.52
N HIS A 62 24.17 -8.92 7.03
CA HIS A 62 24.22 -7.63 7.71
C HIS A 62 23.97 -7.72 9.23
N GLU A 63 23.95 -8.94 9.77
CA GLU A 63 23.72 -9.22 11.19
C GLU A 63 22.52 -8.42 11.72
N MET A 64 21.42 -8.47 10.97
CA MET A 64 20.24 -7.70 11.29
C MET A 64 19.54 -8.30 12.51
N THR A 65 19.08 -7.43 13.40
CA THR A 65 18.56 -7.82 14.71
C THR A 65 17.05 -7.70 14.81
N CYS A 66 16.39 -7.08 13.82
CA CYS A 66 14.95 -6.89 13.77
C CYS A 66 14.51 -6.63 12.33
N VAL A 67 13.30 -7.08 11.99
CA VAL A 67 12.56 -6.66 10.80
C VAL A 67 11.50 -5.65 11.21
N VAL A 68 11.52 -4.46 10.62
CA VAL A 68 10.46 -3.47 10.75
C VAL A 68 9.72 -3.39 9.43
N ASP A 69 8.48 -3.88 9.42
CA ASP A 69 7.59 -3.79 8.27
C ASP A 69 6.71 -2.54 8.35
N ALA A 70 7.04 -1.53 7.55
CA ALA A 70 6.22 -0.33 7.33
C ALA A 70 5.66 -0.27 5.91
N SER A 71 5.60 -1.41 5.20
CA SER A 71 5.05 -1.50 3.87
C SER A 71 3.56 -1.14 3.84
N HIS A 72 3.03 -0.89 2.63
CA HIS A 72 1.62 -0.52 2.46
C HIS A 72 0.68 -1.55 3.13
N PRO A 73 -0.42 -1.15 3.81
CA PRO A 73 -1.36 -2.09 4.45
C PRO A 73 -2.01 -3.15 3.55
N TYR A 74 -1.84 -3.03 2.23
CA TYR A 74 -2.36 -3.96 1.23
C TYR A 74 -1.22 -4.79 0.59
N ALA A 75 0.02 -4.68 1.08
CA ALA A 75 1.18 -5.43 0.62
C ALA A 75 1.28 -6.79 1.34
N GLU A 76 0.19 -7.55 1.32
CA GLU A 76 0.03 -8.80 2.08
C GLU A 76 1.17 -9.80 1.86
N GLU A 77 1.56 -10.01 0.60
CA GLU A 77 2.67 -10.91 0.25
C GLU A 77 4.01 -10.45 0.84
N ALA A 78 4.28 -9.15 0.85
CA ALA A 78 5.51 -8.60 1.40
C ALA A 78 5.58 -8.82 2.91
N SER A 79 4.47 -8.56 3.62
CA SER A 79 4.37 -8.80 5.05
C SER A 79 4.49 -10.28 5.41
N LYS A 80 3.84 -11.18 4.66
CA LYS A 80 3.99 -12.65 4.83
C LYS A 80 5.44 -13.09 4.67
N THR A 81 6.07 -12.67 3.57
CA THR A 81 7.47 -13.00 3.28
C THR A 81 8.41 -12.51 4.38
N ALA A 82 8.20 -11.29 4.87
CA ALA A 82 9.00 -10.70 5.94
C ALA A 82 8.83 -11.42 7.29
N MET A 83 7.59 -11.80 7.64
CA MET A 83 7.32 -12.60 8.85
C MET A 83 8.00 -13.97 8.76
N GLU A 84 7.94 -14.64 7.61
CA GLU A 84 8.60 -15.93 7.40
C GLU A 84 10.12 -15.84 7.48
N ALA A 85 10.71 -14.78 6.90
CA ALA A 85 12.15 -14.54 6.95
C ALA A 85 12.63 -14.21 8.37
N ALA A 86 11.91 -13.35 9.10
CA ALA A 86 12.19 -13.01 10.49
C ALA A 86 12.16 -14.26 11.39
N LYS A 87 11.11 -15.08 11.23
CA LYS A 87 10.96 -16.36 11.93
C LYS A 87 12.10 -17.33 11.60
N ALA A 88 12.47 -17.46 10.34
CA ALA A 88 13.58 -18.33 9.92
C ALA A 88 14.94 -17.90 10.51
N CYS A 89 15.13 -16.59 10.73
CA CYS A 89 16.35 -16.04 11.34
C CYS A 89 16.28 -15.93 12.87
N GLY A 90 15.13 -16.25 13.50
CA GLY A 90 14.94 -16.10 14.94
C GLY A 90 15.05 -14.65 15.43
N ILE A 91 14.65 -13.67 14.62
CA ILE A 91 14.67 -12.25 14.99
C ILE A 91 13.25 -11.68 15.10
N PRO A 92 13.03 -10.66 15.96
CA PRO A 92 11.73 -10.03 16.09
C PRO A 92 11.26 -9.38 14.79
N TYR A 93 9.95 -9.46 14.58
CA TYR A 93 9.23 -8.77 13.52
C TYR A 93 8.30 -7.73 14.14
N ILE A 94 8.41 -6.48 13.70
CA ILE A 94 7.56 -5.36 14.11
C ILE A 94 6.80 -4.86 12.89
N ARG A 95 5.46 -4.86 12.96
CA ARG A 95 4.60 -4.25 11.94
C ARG A 95 4.23 -2.85 12.37
N TYR A 96 4.59 -1.85 11.58
CA TYR A 96 3.97 -0.54 11.68
C TYR A 96 2.78 -0.47 10.72
N GLU A 97 1.59 -0.24 11.26
CA GLU A 97 0.41 0.06 10.48
C GLU A 97 -0.39 1.18 11.11
N ARG A 98 -0.58 2.26 10.35
CA ARG A 98 -1.39 3.40 10.76
C ARG A 98 -2.83 2.99 11.12
N PRO A 99 -3.50 3.71 12.04
CA PRO A 99 -4.92 3.49 12.33
C PRO A 99 -5.80 3.53 11.07
N LYS A 100 -6.96 2.87 11.14
CA LYS A 100 -7.98 2.96 10.09
C LYS A 100 -8.75 4.27 10.22
N GLU A 101 -9.00 4.92 9.09
CA GLU A 101 -10.00 5.98 9.03
C GLU A 101 -11.39 5.36 8.96
N LYS A 102 -12.34 5.87 9.74
CA LYS A 102 -13.73 5.43 9.67
C LYS A 102 -14.48 6.33 8.70
N PHE A 103 -14.85 5.79 7.54
CA PHE A 103 -15.75 6.46 6.62
C PHE A 103 -17.17 5.94 6.87
N VAL A 104 -18.02 6.76 7.49
CA VAL A 104 -19.42 6.41 7.74
C VAL A 104 -20.29 7.21 6.78
N SER A 105 -20.80 6.55 5.74
CA SER A 105 -21.73 7.13 4.77
C SER A 105 -22.61 6.04 4.18
N PRO A 106 -23.91 6.29 3.91
CA PRO A 106 -24.78 5.33 3.23
C PRO A 106 -24.36 5.06 1.79
N LEU A 107 -23.50 5.90 1.20
CA LEU A 107 -22.95 5.72 -0.14
C LEU A 107 -21.71 4.80 -0.17
N ILE A 108 -21.19 4.39 0.99
CA ILE A 108 -20.01 3.52 1.07
C ILE A 108 -20.45 2.10 1.38
N THR A 109 -20.09 1.18 0.49
CA THR A 109 -20.21 -0.26 0.73
C THR A 109 -18.82 -0.86 0.92
N GLU A 110 -18.53 -1.40 2.10
CA GLU A 110 -17.26 -2.06 2.36
C GLU A 110 -17.29 -3.53 1.96
N VAL A 111 -16.23 -4.00 1.32
CA VAL A 111 -16.06 -5.40 0.90
C VAL A 111 -14.70 -5.96 1.33
N GLU A 112 -14.58 -7.27 1.44
CA GLU A 112 -13.37 -7.92 1.98
C GLU A 112 -12.31 -8.22 0.91
N SER A 113 -12.69 -8.28 -0.37
CA SER A 113 -11.79 -8.64 -1.47
C SER A 113 -12.04 -7.84 -2.76
N TYR A 114 -11.07 -7.88 -3.67
CA TYR A 114 -11.20 -7.28 -5.00
C TYR A 114 -12.25 -8.01 -5.84
N GLU A 115 -12.37 -9.32 -5.67
CA GLU A 115 -13.35 -10.18 -6.31
C GLU A 115 -14.77 -9.87 -5.82
N ASP A 116 -14.97 -9.63 -4.53
CA ASP A 116 -16.26 -9.19 -3.98
C ASP A 116 -16.64 -7.81 -4.52
N ALA A 117 -15.68 -6.89 -4.60
CA ALA A 117 -15.88 -5.57 -5.19
C ALA A 117 -16.34 -5.69 -6.65
N ALA A 118 -15.63 -6.52 -7.44
CA ALA A 118 -15.94 -6.76 -8.84
C ALA A 118 -17.31 -7.42 -9.00
N ARG A 119 -17.65 -8.42 -8.17
CA ARG A 119 -18.95 -9.09 -8.18
C ARG A 119 -20.10 -8.13 -7.90
N LEU A 120 -19.97 -7.30 -6.87
CA LEU A 120 -20.96 -6.30 -6.51
C LEU A 120 -21.13 -5.26 -7.63
N ALA A 121 -20.02 -4.81 -8.22
CA ALA A 121 -20.03 -3.80 -9.27
C ALA A 121 -20.58 -4.28 -10.62
N GLN A 122 -20.67 -5.60 -10.86
CA GLN A 122 -21.24 -6.15 -12.11
C GLN A 122 -22.71 -5.78 -12.34
N THR A 123 -23.47 -5.48 -11.29
CA THR A 123 -24.88 -5.11 -11.41
C THR A 123 -25.07 -3.61 -11.71
N HIS A 124 -23.98 -2.84 -11.67
CA HIS A 124 -24.00 -1.40 -11.90
C HIS A 124 -24.00 -1.08 -13.41
N LYS A 125 -24.65 0.02 -13.79
CA LYS A 125 -24.66 0.53 -15.16
C LYS A 125 -23.98 1.91 -15.24
N GLY A 126 -23.23 2.16 -16.30
CA GLY A 126 -22.53 3.42 -16.52
C GLY A 126 -21.02 3.33 -16.28
N THR A 127 -20.43 4.40 -15.72
CA THR A 127 -18.97 4.52 -15.65
C THR A 127 -18.43 4.16 -14.27
N ILE A 128 -17.57 3.15 -14.21
CA ILE A 128 -16.90 2.69 -12.99
C ILE A 128 -15.45 3.17 -13.01
N MET A 129 -15.04 3.96 -12.01
CA MET A 129 -13.66 4.37 -11.84
C MET A 129 -12.93 3.50 -10.81
N LEU A 130 -11.88 2.81 -11.27
CA LEU A 130 -10.95 2.08 -10.42
C LEU A 130 -9.80 3.00 -9.99
N THR A 131 -9.64 3.13 -8.68
CA THR A 131 -8.49 3.81 -8.06
C THR A 131 -7.61 2.84 -7.24
N THR A 132 -7.73 1.53 -7.54
CA THR A 132 -7.05 0.43 -6.85
C THR A 132 -5.63 0.14 -7.34
N GLY A 133 -5.28 0.67 -8.53
CA GLY A 133 -4.00 0.48 -9.21
C GLY A 133 -3.98 -0.72 -10.17
N SER A 134 -2.84 -0.96 -10.83
CA SER A 134 -2.73 -1.94 -11.93
C SER A 134 -2.62 -3.40 -11.49
N LYS A 135 -2.17 -3.68 -10.25
CA LYS A 135 -1.99 -5.05 -9.76
C LYS A 135 -3.27 -5.87 -9.86
N THR A 136 -4.39 -5.27 -9.47
CA THR A 136 -5.71 -5.92 -9.39
C THR A 136 -6.60 -5.66 -10.60
N LEU A 137 -6.07 -4.98 -11.62
CA LEU A 137 -6.82 -4.59 -12.81
C LEU A 137 -7.44 -5.79 -13.53
N GLU A 138 -6.73 -6.91 -13.58
CA GLU A 138 -7.17 -8.14 -14.25
C GLU A 138 -8.44 -8.73 -13.60
N VAL A 139 -8.54 -8.71 -12.27
CA VAL A 139 -9.74 -9.13 -11.54
C VAL A 139 -10.93 -8.29 -11.99
N PHE A 140 -10.78 -6.96 -12.04
CA PHE A 140 -11.87 -6.10 -12.49
C PHE A 140 -12.18 -6.24 -13.98
N ALA A 141 -11.16 -6.38 -14.82
CA ALA A 141 -11.34 -6.54 -16.26
C ALA A 141 -12.20 -7.78 -16.59
N ASN A 142 -11.90 -8.91 -15.95
CA ASN A 142 -12.63 -10.17 -16.14
C ASN A 142 -14.12 -10.09 -15.79
N TYR A 143 -14.49 -9.20 -14.86
CA TYR A 143 -15.85 -9.08 -14.37
C TYR A 143 -16.59 -7.90 -15.00
N LEU A 144 -15.91 -6.79 -15.30
CA LEU A 144 -16.52 -5.49 -15.59
C LEU A 144 -16.33 -5.02 -17.05
N LEU A 145 -15.52 -5.69 -17.86
CA LEU A 145 -15.49 -5.42 -19.31
C LEU A 145 -16.66 -6.12 -20.00
N ARG A 146 -17.85 -5.56 -19.79
CA ARG A 146 -19.12 -6.03 -20.35
C ARG A 146 -19.87 -4.87 -20.99
N ASP A 147 -20.90 -5.19 -21.74
CA ASP A 147 -21.83 -4.19 -22.26
C ASP A 147 -22.46 -3.40 -21.09
N GLU A 148 -22.79 -2.12 -21.33
CA GLU A 148 -23.33 -1.17 -20.34
C GLU A 148 -22.35 -0.66 -19.25
N ILE A 149 -21.12 -1.16 -19.17
CA ILE A 149 -20.10 -0.69 -18.22
C ILE A 149 -18.93 -0.03 -18.95
N ARG A 150 -18.65 1.24 -18.60
CA ARG A 150 -17.41 1.93 -18.98
C ARG A 150 -16.44 1.84 -17.81
N LEU A 151 -15.42 0.99 -17.92
CA LEU A 151 -14.39 0.85 -16.90
C LEU A 151 -13.25 1.87 -17.10
N ILE A 152 -13.07 2.80 -16.16
CA ILE A 152 -11.96 3.78 -16.11
C ILE A 152 -10.92 3.29 -15.12
N CYS A 153 -9.65 3.32 -15.49
CA CYS A 153 -8.56 2.80 -14.67
C CYS A 153 -7.52 3.88 -14.40
N ARG A 154 -7.36 4.27 -13.13
CA ARG A 154 -6.30 5.20 -12.71
C ARG A 154 -5.11 4.46 -12.13
N MET A 155 -3.92 4.69 -12.68
CA MET A 155 -2.67 4.03 -12.27
C MET A 155 -1.43 4.89 -12.57
N LEU A 156 -0.27 4.45 -12.08
CA LEU A 156 1.00 5.12 -12.33
C LEU A 156 1.38 5.07 -13.82
N PRO A 157 2.03 6.12 -14.35
CA PRO A 157 2.48 6.18 -15.74
C PRO A 157 3.76 5.34 -15.91
N ASN A 158 3.62 4.05 -16.20
CA ASN A 158 4.76 3.20 -16.56
C ASN A 158 4.39 2.23 -17.69
N VAL A 159 5.42 1.76 -18.41
CA VAL A 159 5.27 0.91 -19.60
C VAL A 159 4.50 -0.37 -19.29
N GLY A 160 4.88 -1.08 -18.21
CA GLY A 160 4.24 -2.34 -17.84
C GLY A 160 2.75 -2.19 -17.51
N ASN A 161 2.32 -1.05 -16.97
CA ASN A 161 0.91 -0.75 -16.75
C ASN A 161 0.16 -0.56 -18.08
N MET A 162 0.76 0.11 -19.07
CA MET A 162 0.15 0.32 -20.38
C MET A 162 0.04 -0.99 -21.16
N GLU A 163 1.09 -1.82 -21.15
CA GLU A 163 1.05 -3.17 -21.73
C GLU A 163 -0.02 -4.05 -21.08
N LYS A 164 -0.19 -3.94 -19.75
CA LYS A 164 -1.25 -4.67 -19.04
C LYS A 164 -2.64 -4.20 -19.45
N CYS A 165 -2.85 -2.90 -19.61
CA CYS A 165 -4.10 -2.35 -20.11
C CYS A 165 -4.43 -2.86 -21.52
N ASP A 166 -3.45 -2.86 -22.42
CA ASP A 166 -3.61 -3.34 -23.80
C ASP A 166 -4.00 -4.83 -23.84
N LYS A 167 -3.26 -5.68 -23.12
CA LYS A 167 -3.55 -7.12 -22.99
C LYS A 167 -4.95 -7.42 -22.46
N LEU A 168 -5.45 -6.60 -21.53
CA LEU A 168 -6.77 -6.74 -20.94
C LEU A 168 -7.89 -6.09 -21.76
N GLY A 169 -7.58 -5.44 -22.88
CA GLY A 169 -8.57 -4.77 -23.73
C GLY A 169 -9.11 -3.45 -23.14
N ILE A 170 -8.37 -2.80 -22.24
CA ILE A 170 -8.74 -1.48 -21.72
C ILE A 170 -8.50 -0.44 -22.81
N LYS A 171 -9.58 0.19 -23.27
CA LYS A 171 -9.51 1.27 -24.28
C LYS A 171 -8.66 2.43 -23.77
N GLN A 172 -7.77 2.96 -24.60
CA GLN A 172 -6.85 4.06 -24.23
C GLN A 172 -7.58 5.27 -23.60
N LYS A 173 -8.74 5.65 -24.15
CA LYS A 173 -9.60 6.74 -23.63
C LYS A 173 -10.17 6.52 -22.22
N ASN A 174 -9.95 5.34 -21.64
CA ASN A 174 -10.40 4.96 -20.31
C ASN A 174 -9.23 4.79 -19.33
N ILE A 175 -8.01 5.15 -19.73
CA ILE A 175 -6.80 5.05 -18.91
C ILE A 175 -6.44 6.44 -18.38
N ILE A 176 -6.27 6.55 -17.06
CA ILE A 176 -5.75 7.76 -16.41
C ILE A 176 -4.38 7.40 -15.84
N ALA A 177 -3.32 7.69 -16.59
CA ALA A 177 -1.94 7.45 -16.20
C ALA A 177 -1.37 8.70 -15.50
N MET A 178 -1.34 8.70 -14.18
CA MET A 178 -0.89 9.86 -13.40
C MET A 178 -0.28 9.46 -12.05
N GLN A 179 0.64 10.28 -11.56
CA GLN A 179 1.27 10.14 -10.25
C GLN A 179 0.69 11.16 -9.27
N GLY A 180 0.31 10.69 -8.07
CA GLY A 180 -0.21 11.55 -7.01
C GLY A 180 0.90 12.28 -6.23
N PRO A 181 0.55 13.05 -5.18
CA PRO A 181 -0.78 13.10 -4.54
C PRO A 181 -1.87 13.74 -5.41
N PHE A 182 -3.14 13.42 -5.13
CA PHE A 182 -4.30 13.98 -5.83
C PHE A 182 -5.18 14.72 -4.83
N SER A 183 -5.43 16.01 -5.08
CA SER A 183 -6.39 16.80 -4.30
C SER A 183 -7.83 16.35 -4.56
N GLU A 184 -8.72 16.67 -3.64
CA GLU A 184 -10.16 16.43 -3.75
C GLU A 184 -10.72 17.13 -4.99
N SER A 185 -10.31 18.38 -5.24
CA SER A 185 -10.72 19.15 -6.43
C SER A 185 -10.36 18.43 -7.73
N LEU A 186 -9.15 17.85 -7.81
CA LEU A 186 -8.74 17.07 -8.97
C LEU A 186 -9.54 15.77 -9.07
N ASN A 187 -9.78 15.08 -7.95
CA ASN A 187 -10.61 13.87 -7.96
C ASN A 187 -12.05 14.17 -8.42
N LYS A 188 -12.65 15.29 -8.00
CA LYS A 188 -13.96 15.75 -8.47
C LYS A 188 -13.96 16.00 -9.98
N SER A 189 -12.99 16.76 -10.47
CA SER A 189 -12.84 17.06 -11.90
C SER A 189 -12.68 15.79 -12.73
N LEU A 190 -11.92 14.80 -12.24
CA LEU A 190 -11.78 13.51 -12.91
C LEU A 190 -13.10 12.71 -12.90
N CYS A 191 -13.84 12.72 -11.79
CA CYS A 191 -15.15 12.07 -11.74
C CYS A 191 -16.13 12.68 -12.74
N GLU A 192 -16.19 14.01 -12.82
CA GLU A 192 -17.04 14.74 -13.75
C GLU A 192 -16.62 14.52 -15.21
N GLN A 193 -15.32 14.69 -15.53
CA GLN A 193 -14.77 14.53 -16.88
C GLN A 193 -15.02 13.14 -17.49
N TYR A 194 -15.12 12.12 -16.66
CA TYR A 194 -15.34 10.74 -17.08
C TYR A 194 -16.77 10.23 -16.83
N ASP A 195 -17.69 11.10 -16.39
CA ASP A 195 -19.07 10.76 -16.05
C ASP A 195 -19.16 9.59 -15.06
N VAL A 196 -18.32 9.59 -14.03
CA VAL A 196 -18.22 8.49 -13.07
C VAL A 196 -19.50 8.34 -12.27
N THR A 197 -20.06 7.12 -12.26
CA THR A 197 -21.27 6.77 -11.52
C THR A 197 -21.02 5.77 -10.40
N LEU A 198 -19.81 5.20 -10.30
CA LEU A 198 -19.36 4.34 -9.20
C LEU A 198 -17.84 4.42 -9.05
N MET A 199 -17.35 4.57 -7.83
CA MET A 199 -15.92 4.48 -7.53
C MET A 199 -15.60 3.16 -6.82
N ILE A 200 -14.60 2.43 -7.29
CA ILE A 200 -14.02 1.29 -6.56
C ILE A 200 -12.63 1.69 -6.09
N THR A 201 -12.41 1.57 -4.78
CA THR A 201 -11.23 2.12 -4.14
C THR A 201 -10.75 1.29 -2.95
N LYS A 202 -9.56 1.64 -2.47
CA LYS A 202 -8.99 1.24 -1.19
C LYS A 202 -8.58 2.49 -0.40
N GLU A 203 -8.39 2.34 0.91
CA GLU A 203 -7.90 3.43 1.74
C GLU A 203 -6.58 3.98 1.20
N SER A 204 -6.40 5.31 1.23
CA SER A 204 -5.11 5.96 0.96
C SER A 204 -4.06 5.54 2.00
N GLY A 205 -2.82 6.00 1.82
CA GLY A 205 -1.69 5.72 2.72
C GLY A 205 -1.11 6.95 3.41
N GLN A 206 -1.77 8.12 3.41
CA GLN A 206 -1.23 9.39 3.97
C GLN A 206 -1.84 9.77 5.32
N VAL A 207 -1.02 10.12 6.31
CA VAL A 207 -1.44 10.47 7.69
C VAL A 207 -2.20 11.80 7.72
N GLY A 208 -3.33 11.82 8.43
CA GLY A 208 -4.01 13.06 8.85
C GLY A 208 -4.81 13.79 7.77
N SER A 209 -4.82 13.29 6.53
CA SER A 209 -5.64 13.82 5.45
C SER A 209 -6.86 12.93 5.25
N VAL A 210 -8.05 13.51 5.23
CA VAL A 210 -9.26 12.85 4.74
C VAL A 210 -8.94 12.26 3.36
N ASP A 211 -9.38 11.03 3.10
CA ASP A 211 -9.12 10.40 1.81
C ASP A 211 -9.81 11.17 0.66
N GLU A 212 -9.06 12.09 0.04
CA GLU A 212 -9.49 13.11 -0.93
C GLU A 212 -10.37 12.53 -2.06
N LYS A 213 -10.13 11.28 -2.45
CA LYS A 213 -10.92 10.59 -3.50
C LYS A 213 -12.29 10.12 -3.00
N ILE A 214 -12.36 9.65 -1.75
CA ILE A 214 -13.62 9.25 -1.12
C ILE A 214 -14.44 10.50 -0.85
N THR A 215 -13.84 11.58 -0.32
CA THR A 215 -14.52 12.86 -0.13
C THR A 215 -15.10 13.39 -1.44
N ALA A 216 -14.29 13.42 -2.50
CA ALA A 216 -14.75 13.85 -3.83
C ALA A 216 -15.94 13.04 -4.34
N ALA A 217 -15.91 11.70 -4.20
CA ALA A 217 -17.02 10.84 -4.60
C ALA A 217 -18.29 11.12 -3.79
N LEU A 218 -18.16 11.26 -2.46
CA LEU A 218 -19.29 11.53 -1.58
C LEU A 218 -19.97 12.86 -1.87
N GLU A 219 -19.19 13.92 -2.12
CA GLU A 219 -19.73 15.23 -2.49
C GLU A 219 -20.48 15.22 -3.82
N LEU A 220 -19.98 14.45 -4.78
CA LEU A 220 -20.64 14.22 -6.07
C LEU A 220 -21.79 13.19 -5.98
N LYS A 221 -22.10 12.66 -4.78
CA LYS A 221 -23.10 11.61 -4.54
C LYS A 221 -22.83 10.32 -5.35
N ILE A 222 -21.57 10.07 -5.67
CA ILE A 222 -21.12 8.87 -6.34
C ILE A 222 -20.96 7.76 -5.29
N PRO A 223 -21.64 6.60 -5.44
CA PRO A 223 -21.44 5.47 -4.56
C PRO A 223 -19.99 4.97 -4.62
N VAL A 224 -19.50 4.45 -3.49
CA VAL A 224 -18.13 3.96 -3.32
C VAL A 224 -18.15 2.52 -2.83
N ILE A 225 -17.45 1.65 -3.54
CA ILE A 225 -17.09 0.33 -3.02
C ILE A 225 -15.67 0.42 -2.44
N LEU A 226 -15.57 0.29 -1.13
CA LEU A 226 -14.31 0.36 -0.38
C LEU A 226 -13.81 -1.04 -0.05
N ILE A 227 -12.66 -1.42 -0.60
CA ILE A 227 -12.02 -2.70 -0.30
C ILE A 227 -11.27 -2.57 1.01
N LYS A 228 -11.61 -3.40 2.00
CA LYS A 228 -10.97 -3.42 3.30
C LYS A 228 -9.51 -3.86 3.22
N ARG A 229 -8.72 -3.43 4.19
CA ARG A 229 -7.35 -3.92 4.38
C ARG A 229 -7.37 -5.44 4.63
N PRO A 230 -6.42 -6.20 4.06
CA PRO A 230 -6.23 -7.62 4.38
C PRO A 230 -6.12 -7.85 5.88
N LYS A 231 -6.74 -8.94 6.36
CA LYS A 231 -6.67 -9.36 7.77
C LYS A 231 -5.49 -10.31 7.96
N LEU A 232 -4.33 -9.75 8.28
CA LEU A 232 -3.16 -10.52 8.72
C LEU A 232 -3.01 -10.46 10.24
N GLN A 233 -2.59 -11.57 10.83
CA GLN A 233 -2.15 -11.60 12.22
C GLN A 233 -0.68 -11.22 12.29
N TYR A 234 -0.38 -10.15 13.00
CA TYR A 234 0.98 -9.69 13.24
C TYR A 234 1.32 -9.88 14.71
N GLU A 235 2.54 -10.36 14.98
CA GLU A 235 3.02 -10.58 16.34
C GLU A 235 3.15 -9.25 17.12
N ASN A 236 3.83 -8.27 16.53
CA ASN A 236 4.08 -6.97 17.14
C ASN A 236 3.51 -5.82 16.29
N LEU A 237 2.18 -5.63 16.34
CA LEU A 237 1.49 -4.56 15.63
C LEU A 237 1.59 -3.22 16.37
N CYS A 238 2.19 -2.22 15.72
CA CYS A 238 2.31 -0.85 16.20
C CYS A 238 1.49 0.10 15.34
N THR A 239 0.75 1.00 15.99
CA THR A 239 -0.03 2.05 15.32
C THR A 239 0.58 3.45 15.43
N SER A 240 1.73 3.59 16.10
CA SER A 240 2.46 4.85 16.26
C SER A 240 3.97 4.62 16.20
N PHE A 241 4.72 5.67 15.88
CA PHE A 241 6.19 5.59 15.81
C PHE A 241 6.80 5.33 17.19
N GLU A 242 6.22 5.91 18.24
CA GLU A 242 6.66 5.73 19.63
C GLU A 242 6.59 4.25 20.02
N LYS A 243 5.50 3.55 19.69
CA LYS A 243 5.37 2.11 19.97
C LYS A 243 6.43 1.28 19.23
N VAL A 244 6.74 1.63 17.99
CA VAL A 244 7.83 0.97 17.23
C VAL A 244 9.15 1.16 17.96
N THR A 245 9.47 2.39 18.39
CA THR A 245 10.73 2.68 19.09
C THR A 245 10.82 1.99 20.45
N GLN A 246 9.72 1.90 21.20
CA GLN A 246 9.66 1.21 22.49
C GLN A 246 9.94 -0.29 22.34
N LEU A 247 9.32 -0.95 21.36
CA LEU A 247 9.57 -2.37 21.09
C LEU A 247 11.01 -2.62 20.62
N LEU A 248 11.53 -1.78 19.71
CA LEU A 248 12.93 -1.87 19.27
C LEU A 248 13.89 -1.75 20.45
N GLY A 249 13.67 -0.78 21.35
CA GLY A 249 14.48 -0.63 22.56
C GLY A 249 14.36 -1.81 23.52
N GLY A 250 13.18 -2.42 23.63
CA GLY A 250 12.96 -3.64 24.42
C GLY A 250 13.78 -4.82 23.93
N PHE A 251 13.69 -5.14 22.64
CA PHE A 251 14.39 -6.29 22.04
C PHE A 251 15.93 -6.16 22.11
N ILE A 252 16.46 -4.94 21.97
CA ILE A 252 17.90 -4.71 22.10
C ILE A 252 18.38 -4.97 23.54
N ARG A 253 17.60 -4.56 24.54
CA ARG A 253 17.92 -4.76 25.96
C ARG A 253 17.84 -6.23 26.36
N GLU A 254 16.92 -7.01 25.81
CA GLU A 254 16.80 -8.45 26.08
C GLU A 254 17.98 -9.24 25.52
N LYS A 255 18.42 -8.96 24.29
CA LYS A 255 19.64 -9.58 23.73
C LYS A 255 20.88 -9.30 24.57
N SER A 256 21.05 -8.05 25.01
CA SER A 256 22.18 -7.66 25.86
C SER A 256 22.22 -8.40 27.21
N LYS A 257 21.08 -8.92 27.69
CA LYS A 257 20.99 -9.71 28.94
C LYS A 257 21.23 -11.20 28.74
N HIS A 258 21.16 -11.72 27.52
CA HIS A 258 21.41 -13.12 27.20
C HIS A 258 22.84 -13.38 26.70
N GLU A 259 23.60 -12.32 26.42
CA GLU A 259 25.02 -12.37 26.04
C GLU A 259 25.98 -12.12 27.23
N LEU A 260 25.45 -11.94 28.45
CA LEU A 260 26.18 -11.81 29.73
C LEU A 260 25.99 -13.09 30.57
#